data_AF-A0A0W0Z7X1-F1
#
_entry.id   AF-A0A0W0Z7X1-F1
#
_cell.length_a   1.000
_cell.length_b   1.000
_cell.length_c   1.000
_cell.angle_alpha   90.00
_cell.angle_beta   90.00
_cell.angle_gamma   90.00
#
_symmetry.space_group_name_H-M   'P 1'
#
loop_
_entity.id
_entity.type
_entity.pdbx_description
1 polymer ?
#
loop_
_entity_poly.entity_id
_entity_poly.type
_entity_poly.pdbx_seq_one_letter_code
_entity_poly.pdbx_strand_id
1 'polypeptide(L)'
;MRKKTEFNDLLDNFGSPGNISEDIVAFALHLKGLRRQQIEKPFHAFAMNSNEIDQLDEIIRTIIQCNTNDVRFQIAFSKLNPVLNHWSFLEFAFKADEDKPKLDILICDPLGIQKSFVLAMALSNIIKFGELSHFCELTVYLPVETLQERGRGCAYFALDNISMLSNQDEYQDLYTYMQAHRCMNSEQRIQSELENTMENMKDVYEDDPVESKRIFNFRVVAGSLPVRLLRTMQSQKNLEKLADSQNGNDIVNKKQETLSKSLGKYCFVVEARDHSQHKRNQRVNEKMEKMRKDAEISLSGTLSDSSVNQTTLSFQQGAQARRLDGLAEWVNEVLDLAASEDEIGYNC
;
A
#
# COMPACT_ATOMS: atom_id res chain seq x y z
N MET A 1 1.10 -15.02 -34.15
CA MET A 1 1.70 -13.67 -34.34
C MET A 1 1.11 -12.58 -33.45
N ARG A 2 -0.12 -12.69 -32.90
CA ARG A 2 -0.70 -11.71 -31.94
C ARG A 2 0.05 -11.58 -30.59
N LYS A 3 0.66 -12.67 -30.09
CA LYS A 3 1.37 -12.71 -28.79
C LYS A 3 2.61 -11.80 -28.67
N LYS A 4 3.30 -11.46 -29.76
CA LYS A 4 4.56 -10.66 -29.68
C LYS A 4 4.29 -9.16 -29.57
N THR A 5 3.22 -8.67 -30.20
CA THR A 5 2.81 -7.26 -30.12
C THR A 5 2.23 -6.98 -28.73
N GLU A 6 1.31 -7.83 -28.23
CA GLU A 6 0.78 -7.74 -26.86
C GLU A 6 1.89 -7.80 -25.79
N PHE A 7 2.92 -8.62 -26.01
CA PHE A 7 4.10 -8.70 -25.14
C PHE A 7 4.92 -7.40 -25.12
N ASN A 8 5.21 -6.82 -26.28
CA ASN A 8 5.96 -5.57 -26.36
C ASN A 8 5.17 -4.40 -25.77
N ASP A 9 3.86 -4.33 -26.03
CA ASP A 9 2.98 -3.29 -25.50
C ASP A 9 2.92 -3.34 -23.96
N LEU A 10 2.89 -4.55 -23.37
CA LEU A 10 2.95 -4.73 -21.91
C LEU A 10 4.30 -4.26 -21.33
N LEU A 11 5.42 -4.59 -21.96
CA LEU A 11 6.75 -4.16 -21.50
C LEU A 11 6.97 -2.65 -21.66
N ASP A 12 6.41 -2.04 -22.70
CA ASP A 12 6.46 -0.60 -22.90
C ASP A 12 5.62 0.15 -21.87
N ASN A 13 4.55 -0.47 -21.36
CA ASN A 13 3.77 0.07 -20.24
C ASN A 13 4.52 -0.01 -18.90
N PHE A 14 5.33 -1.05 -18.64
CA PHE A 14 6.29 -1.03 -17.53
C PHE A 14 7.32 0.10 -17.70
N GLY A 15 7.73 0.41 -18.93
CA GLY A 15 8.62 1.54 -19.24
C GLY A 15 7.97 2.93 -19.14
N SER A 16 6.65 3.02 -18.99
CA SER A 16 5.87 4.26 -19.09
C SER A 16 5.22 4.64 -17.75
N PRO A 17 5.99 5.18 -16.77
CA PRO A 17 5.59 5.27 -15.37
C PRO A 17 4.28 6.04 -15.11
N GLY A 18 3.87 6.97 -15.99
CA GLY A 18 2.66 7.76 -15.80
C GLY A 18 1.32 7.08 -16.06
N ASN A 19 1.32 5.98 -16.82
CA ASN A 19 0.11 5.32 -17.31
C ASN A 19 0.14 3.81 -17.06
N ILE A 20 0.82 3.39 -16.00
CA ILE A 20 0.81 1.98 -15.60
C ILE A 20 -0.58 1.58 -15.11
N SER A 21 -1.14 0.53 -15.72
CA SER A 21 -2.43 -0.03 -15.33
C SER A 21 -2.29 -0.88 -14.07
N GLU A 22 -3.43 -1.16 -13.48
CA GLU A 22 -3.58 -1.90 -12.24
C GLU A 22 -3.26 -3.39 -12.41
N ASP A 23 -3.54 -3.96 -13.59
CA ASP A 23 -3.15 -5.32 -13.92
C ASP A 23 -1.64 -5.48 -14.01
N ILE A 24 -0.92 -4.45 -14.47
CA ILE A 24 0.55 -4.46 -14.51
C ILE A 24 1.11 -4.43 -13.09
N VAL A 25 0.54 -3.60 -12.21
CA VAL A 25 0.91 -3.54 -10.79
C VAL A 25 0.58 -4.87 -10.10
N ALA A 26 -0.60 -5.44 -10.34
CA ALA A 26 -1.02 -6.74 -9.81
C ALA A 26 -0.07 -7.86 -10.26
N PHE A 27 0.28 -7.91 -11.55
CA PHE A 27 1.23 -8.88 -12.07
C PHE A 27 2.62 -8.70 -11.47
N ALA A 28 3.08 -7.46 -11.25
CA ALA A 28 4.34 -7.22 -10.56
C ALA A 28 4.34 -7.73 -9.11
N LEU A 29 3.22 -7.58 -8.40
CA LEU A 29 3.01 -8.16 -7.07
C LEU A 29 3.00 -9.70 -7.14
N HIS A 30 2.43 -10.29 -8.19
CA HIS A 30 2.45 -11.74 -8.41
C HIS A 30 3.88 -12.27 -8.55
N LEU A 31 4.68 -11.68 -9.44
CA LEU A 31 6.10 -12.04 -9.61
C LEU A 31 6.90 -11.85 -8.32
N LYS A 32 6.52 -10.87 -7.50
CA LYS A 32 7.13 -10.68 -6.17
C LYS A 32 6.72 -11.80 -5.21
N GLY A 33 5.45 -12.20 -5.21
CA GLY A 33 4.91 -13.30 -4.43
C GLY A 33 5.60 -14.62 -4.73
N LEU A 34 5.75 -14.98 -6.00
CA LEU A 34 6.46 -16.21 -6.41
C LEU A 34 7.89 -16.27 -5.83
N ARG A 35 8.63 -15.16 -5.88
CA ARG A 35 9.98 -15.09 -5.30
C ARG A 35 10.00 -15.17 -3.77
N ARG A 36 8.93 -14.72 -3.10
CA ARG A 36 8.80 -14.79 -1.63
C ARG A 36 8.41 -16.19 -1.18
N GLN A 37 7.61 -16.91 -1.97
CA GLN A 37 7.28 -18.32 -1.73
C GLN A 37 8.51 -19.22 -1.75
N GLN A 38 9.47 -18.97 -2.66
CA GLN A 38 10.76 -19.70 -2.71
C GLN A 38 11.60 -19.63 -1.43
N ILE A 39 11.35 -18.63 -0.58
CA ILE A 39 12.03 -18.45 0.71
C ILE A 39 11.06 -18.53 1.88
N GLU A 40 9.89 -19.15 1.66
CA GLU A 40 8.85 -19.41 2.67
C GLU A 40 8.44 -18.15 3.44
N LYS A 41 8.35 -17.01 2.75
CA LYS A 41 7.87 -15.76 3.35
C LYS A 41 6.51 -15.38 2.81
N PRO A 42 5.51 -15.13 3.68
CA PRO A 42 4.21 -14.67 3.24
C PRO A 42 4.30 -13.33 2.51
N PHE A 43 3.42 -13.13 1.54
CA PHE A 43 3.30 -11.90 0.78
C PHE A 43 1.86 -11.73 0.30
N HIS A 44 1.07 -11.03 1.12
CA HIS A 44 -0.36 -10.77 0.90
C HIS A 44 -0.52 -9.32 0.43
N ALA A 45 -0.18 -9.09 -0.83
CA ALA A 45 -0.27 -7.78 -1.45
C ALA A 45 -1.08 -7.86 -2.73
N PHE A 46 -1.93 -6.86 -2.94
CA PHE A 46 -2.90 -6.80 -4.02
C PHE A 46 -2.89 -5.41 -4.66
N ALA A 47 -3.50 -5.27 -5.84
CA ALA A 47 -3.72 -4.01 -6.52
C ALA A 47 -5.21 -3.80 -6.77
N MET A 48 -5.66 -2.56 -6.68
CA MET A 48 -7.05 -2.19 -6.95
C MET A 48 -7.15 -0.81 -7.61
N ASN A 49 -8.32 -0.51 -8.16
CA ASN A 49 -8.77 0.81 -8.56
C ASN A 49 -9.98 1.25 -7.71
N SER A 50 -10.46 2.47 -7.94
CA SER A 50 -11.58 3.03 -7.18
C SER A 50 -12.93 2.35 -7.36
N ASN A 51 -13.16 1.64 -8.46
CA ASN A 51 -14.43 0.95 -8.70
C ASN A 51 -14.53 -0.35 -7.88
N GLU A 52 -13.43 -0.77 -7.25
CA GLU A 52 -13.37 -1.97 -6.39
C GLU A 52 -13.48 -1.62 -4.89
N ILE A 53 -13.80 -0.37 -4.52
CA ILE A 53 -13.89 0.01 -3.10
C ILE A 53 -15.05 -0.69 -2.39
N ASP A 54 -16.20 -0.87 -3.06
CA ASP A 54 -17.34 -1.60 -2.48
C ASP A 54 -16.95 -3.06 -2.15
N GLN A 55 -16.20 -3.71 -3.05
CA GLN A 55 -15.68 -5.05 -2.81
C GLN A 55 -14.67 -5.07 -1.63
N LEU A 56 -13.86 -4.02 -1.46
CA LEU A 56 -12.98 -3.91 -0.30
C LEU A 56 -13.78 -3.74 1.00
N ASP A 57 -14.89 -2.99 0.98
CA ASP A 57 -15.80 -2.84 2.13
C ASP A 57 -16.35 -4.20 2.56
N GLU A 58 -16.87 -4.98 1.61
CA GLU A 58 -17.38 -6.34 1.85
C GLU A 58 -16.30 -7.24 2.48
N ILE A 59 -15.09 -7.24 1.94
CA ILE A 59 -13.97 -8.02 2.48
C ILE A 59 -13.64 -7.61 3.92
N ILE A 60 -13.56 -6.31 4.21
CA ILE A 60 -13.23 -5.80 5.56
C ILE A 60 -14.34 -6.18 6.55
N ARG A 61 -15.61 -6.04 6.14
CA ARG A 61 -16.75 -6.42 6.98
C ARG A 61 -16.75 -7.92 7.28
N THR A 62 -16.46 -8.77 6.30
CA THR A 62 -16.30 -10.22 6.50
C THR A 62 -15.19 -10.53 7.51
N ILE A 63 -14.02 -9.88 7.40
CA ILE A 63 -12.92 -10.07 8.35
C ILE A 63 -13.35 -9.70 9.78
N ILE A 64 -14.01 -8.55 9.96
CA ILE A 64 -14.47 -8.08 11.26
C ILE A 64 -15.56 -9.00 11.84
N GLN A 65 -16.51 -9.45 11.01
CA GLN A 65 -17.62 -10.29 11.44
C GLN A 65 -17.17 -11.69 11.85
N CYS A 66 -16.27 -12.30 11.07
CA CYS A 66 -15.75 -13.63 11.40
C CYS A 66 -14.86 -13.61 12.64
N ASN A 67 -13.96 -12.62 12.76
CA ASN A 67 -13.12 -12.42 13.93
C ASN A 67 -12.37 -13.69 14.41
N THR A 68 -11.95 -14.56 13.49
CA THR A 68 -11.35 -15.85 13.83
C THR A 68 -9.82 -15.84 13.80
N ASN A 69 -9.22 -15.04 12.91
CA ASN A 69 -7.79 -15.04 12.67
C ASN A 69 -7.24 -13.62 12.46
N ASP A 70 -5.98 -13.42 12.80
CA ASP A 70 -5.23 -12.22 12.45
C ASP A 70 -5.06 -12.15 10.92
N VAL A 71 -5.40 -11.00 10.35
CA VAL A 71 -5.34 -10.78 8.90
C VAL A 71 -4.52 -9.54 8.62
N ARG A 72 -3.46 -9.68 7.82
CA ARG A 72 -2.67 -8.53 7.35
C ARG A 72 -2.40 -8.61 5.86
N PHE A 73 -2.77 -7.56 5.15
CA PHE A 73 -2.52 -7.44 3.72
C PHE A 73 -2.23 -6.00 3.30
N GLN A 74 -1.59 -5.85 2.15
CA GLN A 74 -1.28 -4.56 1.55
C GLN A 74 -2.02 -4.36 0.23
N ILE A 75 -2.35 -3.12 -0.08
CA ILE A 75 -3.01 -2.75 -1.33
C ILE A 75 -2.23 -1.63 -2.02
N ALA A 76 -1.91 -1.83 -3.29
CA ALA A 76 -1.57 -0.74 -4.21
C ALA A 76 -2.87 -0.17 -4.79
N PHE A 77 -3.17 1.08 -4.47
CA PHE A 77 -4.42 1.72 -4.85
C PHE A 77 -4.20 2.65 -6.04
N SER A 78 -4.86 2.34 -7.15
CA SER A 78 -4.82 3.12 -8.38
C SER A 78 -5.79 4.31 -8.32
N LYS A 79 -5.60 5.23 -9.24
CA LYS A 79 -6.22 6.57 -9.33
C LYS A 79 -7.72 6.57 -8.96
N LEU A 80 -8.13 7.47 -8.07
CA LEU A 80 -9.53 7.54 -7.60
C LEU A 80 -10.45 8.28 -8.57
N ASN A 81 -9.91 9.22 -9.37
CA ASN A 81 -10.63 10.23 -10.17
C ASN A 81 -9.62 11.32 -10.63
N PRO A 82 -10.02 12.38 -11.36
CA PRO A 82 -9.09 13.45 -11.76
C PRO A 82 -8.40 14.17 -10.57
N VAL A 83 -8.97 14.09 -9.36
CA VAL A 83 -8.48 14.75 -8.13
C VAL A 83 -7.33 13.97 -7.47
N LEU A 84 -7.38 12.64 -7.54
CA LEU A 84 -6.36 11.71 -7.07
C LEU A 84 -5.87 10.85 -8.24
N ASN A 85 -5.11 11.48 -9.15
CA ASN A 85 -4.49 10.84 -10.31
C ASN A 85 -3.11 10.22 -9.95
N HIS A 86 -3.02 9.57 -8.79
CA HIS A 86 -1.77 9.02 -8.25
C HIS A 86 -1.97 7.60 -7.69
N TRP A 87 -0.87 6.88 -7.49
CA TRP A 87 -0.85 5.54 -6.91
C TRP A 87 -0.45 5.63 -5.44
N SER A 88 -1.34 5.18 -4.57
CA SER A 88 -1.11 5.08 -3.13
C SER A 88 -0.80 3.65 -2.71
N PHE A 89 -0.28 3.48 -1.50
CA PHE A 89 -0.18 2.17 -0.86
C PHE A 89 -0.82 2.18 0.51
N LEU A 90 -1.44 1.05 0.84
CA LEU A 90 -2.18 0.85 2.07
C LEU A 90 -1.73 -0.45 2.73
N GLU A 91 -1.90 -0.53 4.03
CA GLU A 91 -1.85 -1.78 4.79
C GLU A 91 -3.07 -1.84 5.70
N PHE A 92 -3.72 -3.00 5.73
CA PHE A 92 -4.78 -3.33 6.67
C PHE A 92 -4.21 -4.39 7.60
N ALA A 93 -4.21 -4.10 8.90
CA ALA A 93 -3.77 -5.02 9.95
C ALA A 93 -4.90 -5.23 10.94
N PHE A 94 -5.62 -6.32 10.73
CA PHE A 94 -6.66 -6.80 11.62
C PHE A 94 -6.06 -7.77 12.65
N LYS A 95 -6.46 -7.59 13.91
CA LYS A 95 -6.19 -8.53 14.99
C LYS A 95 -7.50 -9.04 15.55
N ALA A 96 -7.63 -10.37 15.55
CA ALA A 96 -8.78 -11.02 16.15
C ALA A 96 -8.70 -10.89 17.67
N ASP A 97 -9.83 -10.65 18.31
CA ASP A 97 -9.91 -10.48 19.76
C ASP A 97 -11.32 -10.82 20.25
N GLU A 98 -11.44 -11.60 21.32
CA GLU A 98 -12.73 -12.07 21.85
C GLU A 98 -13.60 -10.93 22.41
N ASP A 99 -12.99 -9.85 22.93
CA ASP A 99 -13.70 -8.72 23.51
C ASP A 99 -13.99 -7.65 22.45
N LYS A 100 -12.94 -7.16 21.78
CA LYS A 100 -13.09 -6.17 20.71
C LYS A 100 -11.94 -6.28 19.71
N PRO A 101 -12.19 -6.74 18.46
CA PRO A 101 -11.14 -6.83 17.46
C PRO A 101 -10.56 -5.46 17.14
N LYS A 102 -9.34 -5.44 16.60
CA LYS A 102 -8.63 -4.21 16.25
C LYS A 102 -8.34 -4.16 14.76
N LEU A 103 -8.55 -3.00 14.13
CA LEU A 103 -8.18 -2.73 12.76
C LEU A 103 -7.32 -1.47 12.67
N ASP A 104 -6.01 -1.66 12.47
CA ASP A 104 -5.10 -0.56 12.12
C ASP A 104 -4.99 -0.46 10.59
N ILE A 105 -5.16 0.74 10.04
CA ILE A 105 -5.10 0.99 8.59
C ILE A 105 -4.02 2.03 8.30
N LEU A 106 -2.97 1.67 7.58
CA LEU A 106 -2.03 2.64 7.00
C LEU A 106 -2.58 3.13 5.66
N ILE A 107 -2.64 4.45 5.46
CA ILE A 107 -2.96 5.06 4.16
C ILE A 107 -1.83 6.03 3.80
N CYS A 108 -1.09 5.72 2.73
CA CYS A 108 0.02 6.54 2.28
C CYS A 108 -0.06 6.82 0.78
N ASP A 109 -0.31 8.09 0.45
CA ASP A 109 0.01 8.63 -0.86
C ASP A 109 1.46 9.14 -0.84
N PRO A 110 2.34 8.68 -1.75
CA PRO A 110 3.73 9.14 -1.82
C PRO A 110 3.92 10.65 -1.96
N LEU A 111 2.92 11.42 -2.42
CA LEU A 111 3.00 12.88 -2.49
C LEU A 111 2.82 13.56 -1.12
N GLY A 112 2.39 12.82 -0.09
CA GLY A 112 2.38 13.24 1.31
C GLY A 112 0.99 13.32 1.94
N ILE A 113 0.97 13.72 3.20
CA ILE A 113 -0.17 13.57 4.12
C ILE A 113 -1.50 14.11 3.60
N GLN A 114 -1.51 15.24 2.86
CA GLN A 114 -2.78 15.80 2.38
C GLN A 114 -3.44 14.87 1.36
N LYS A 115 -2.65 14.22 0.51
CA LYS A 115 -3.17 13.26 -0.47
C LYS A 115 -3.59 11.96 0.21
N SER A 116 -2.82 11.50 1.21
CA SER A 116 -3.22 10.39 2.07
C SER A 116 -4.55 10.65 2.77
N PHE A 117 -4.76 11.87 3.28
CA PHE A 117 -6.00 12.26 3.95
C PHE A 117 -7.18 12.30 2.97
N VAL A 118 -7.03 12.89 1.78
CA VAL A 118 -8.10 12.87 0.76
C VAL A 118 -8.47 11.43 0.38
N LEU A 119 -7.49 10.53 0.28
CA LEU A 119 -7.77 9.11 0.03
C LEU A 119 -8.49 8.46 1.22
N ALA A 120 -8.09 8.74 2.45
CA ALA A 120 -8.78 8.26 3.65
C ALA A 120 -10.25 8.69 3.67
N MET A 121 -10.53 9.96 3.34
CA MET A 121 -11.89 10.48 3.25
C MET A 121 -12.71 9.79 2.16
N ALA A 122 -12.11 9.56 1.00
CA ALA A 122 -12.77 8.85 -0.10
C ALA A 122 -13.10 7.39 0.25
N LEU A 123 -12.17 6.68 0.89
CA LEU A 123 -12.41 5.32 1.36
C LEU A 123 -13.49 5.31 2.43
N SER A 124 -13.42 6.23 3.40
CA SER A 124 -14.41 6.34 4.47
C SER A 124 -15.82 6.61 3.95
N ASN A 125 -15.95 7.38 2.85
CA ASN A 125 -17.25 7.66 2.23
C ASN A 125 -18.00 6.40 1.79
N ILE A 126 -17.27 5.35 1.39
CA ILE A 126 -17.83 4.08 0.92
C ILE A 126 -17.78 3.03 2.04
N ILE A 127 -16.61 2.80 2.63
CA ILE A 127 -16.36 1.77 3.65
C ILE A 127 -16.98 2.14 5.02
N LYS A 128 -17.30 3.43 5.24
CA LYS A 128 -17.89 3.94 6.49
C LYS A 128 -17.01 3.65 7.71
N PHE A 129 -15.76 4.16 7.73
CA PHE A 129 -14.85 3.90 8.86
C PHE A 129 -15.43 4.31 10.22
N GLY A 130 -16.26 5.36 10.27
CA GLY A 130 -16.95 5.74 11.51
C GLY A 130 -17.90 4.66 12.01
N GLU A 131 -18.66 4.01 11.13
CA GLU A 131 -19.51 2.87 11.43
C GLU A 131 -18.65 1.67 11.87
N LEU A 132 -17.62 1.32 11.11
CA LEU A 132 -16.73 0.20 11.45
C LEU A 132 -16.08 0.33 12.84
N SER A 133 -15.83 1.55 13.31
CA SER A 133 -15.29 1.82 14.66
C SER A 133 -16.20 1.39 15.82
N HIS A 134 -17.48 1.11 15.54
CA HIS A 134 -18.42 0.52 16.49
C HIS A 134 -18.18 -0.98 16.66
N PHE A 135 -17.75 -1.67 15.60
CA PHE A 135 -17.53 -3.12 15.58
C PHE A 135 -16.09 -3.51 15.94
N CYS A 136 -15.12 -2.63 15.74
CA CYS A 136 -13.71 -2.88 16.06
C CYS A 136 -13.00 -1.60 16.57
N GLU A 137 -11.87 -1.73 17.25
CA GLU A 137 -10.99 -0.59 17.51
C GLU A 137 -10.28 -0.20 16.20
N LEU A 138 -10.84 0.78 15.49
CA LEU A 138 -10.31 1.26 14.22
C LEU A 138 -9.42 2.48 14.40
N THR A 139 -8.19 2.44 13.86
CA THR A 139 -7.29 3.60 13.78
C THR A 139 -6.70 3.73 12.38
N VAL A 140 -6.83 4.92 11.78
CA VAL A 140 -6.22 5.26 10.49
C VAL A 140 -4.90 6.00 10.72
N TYR A 141 -3.81 5.50 10.15
CA TYR A 141 -2.47 6.06 10.25
C TYR A 141 -2.10 6.77 8.95
N LEU A 142 -1.69 8.03 9.07
CA LEU A 142 -1.29 8.88 7.96
C LEU A 142 0.17 9.34 8.14
N PRO A 143 1.08 8.91 7.24
CA PRO A 143 2.45 9.40 7.20
C PRO A 143 2.55 10.90 6.99
N VAL A 144 3.44 11.57 7.72
CA VAL A 144 3.73 13.00 7.51
C VAL A 144 4.71 13.25 6.37
N GLU A 145 5.45 12.23 5.95
CA GLU A 145 6.48 12.37 4.94
C GLU A 145 5.94 12.44 3.51
N THR A 146 6.56 13.30 2.69
CA THR A 146 6.46 13.24 1.23
C THR A 146 7.58 12.36 0.70
N LEU A 147 7.23 11.22 0.12
CA LEU A 147 8.18 10.27 -0.47
C LEU A 147 8.55 10.66 -1.91
N GLN A 148 7.61 11.17 -2.69
CA GLN A 148 7.77 11.57 -4.07
C GLN A 148 7.55 13.09 -4.21
N GLU A 149 8.57 13.82 -4.67
CA GLU A 149 8.45 15.26 -4.92
C GLU A 149 8.10 15.56 -6.38
N ARG A 150 8.63 14.77 -7.32
CA ARG A 150 8.51 15.01 -8.76
C ARG A 150 8.53 13.71 -9.56
N GLY A 151 7.97 13.78 -10.77
CA GLY A 151 7.98 12.71 -11.75
C GLY A 151 6.69 11.89 -11.71
N ARG A 152 6.66 10.81 -12.49
CA ARG A 152 5.48 9.97 -12.70
C ARG A 152 5.62 8.58 -12.08
N GLY A 153 6.58 8.36 -11.19
CA GLY A 153 6.94 7.03 -10.66
C GLY A 153 6.01 6.48 -9.57
N CYS A 154 4.80 7.01 -9.42
CA CYS A 154 3.85 6.75 -8.33
C CYS A 154 3.74 5.26 -7.97
N ALA A 155 3.48 4.44 -8.99
CA ALA A 155 3.25 3.01 -8.81
C ALA A 155 4.48 2.28 -8.30
N TYR A 156 5.68 2.76 -8.67
CA TYR A 156 6.93 2.17 -8.22
C TYR A 156 7.28 2.56 -6.78
N PHE A 157 6.85 3.74 -6.33
CA PHE A 157 6.86 4.08 -4.91
C PHE A 157 5.91 3.15 -4.15
N ALA A 158 4.68 2.95 -4.62
CA ALA A 158 3.73 2.04 -4.00
C ALA A 158 4.28 0.60 -3.92
N LEU A 159 4.77 0.06 -5.04
CA LEU A 159 5.29 -1.31 -5.13
C LEU A 159 6.53 -1.56 -4.24
N ASP A 160 7.52 -0.66 -4.24
CA ASP A 160 8.70 -0.86 -3.37
C ASP A 160 8.34 -0.71 -1.88
N ASN A 161 7.42 0.22 -1.54
CA ASN A 161 6.97 0.37 -0.15
C ASN A 161 6.12 -0.81 0.31
N ILE A 162 5.17 -1.32 -0.48
CA ILE A 162 4.43 -2.57 -0.18
C ILE A 162 5.39 -3.74 0.03
N SER A 163 6.40 -3.87 -0.84
CA SER A 163 7.40 -4.92 -0.67
C SER A 163 8.20 -4.77 0.63
N MET A 164 8.34 -3.57 1.17
CA MET A 164 8.99 -3.33 2.45
C MET A 164 8.02 -3.54 3.62
N LEU A 165 6.79 -3.03 3.54
CA LEU A 165 5.73 -3.20 4.52
C LEU A 165 5.48 -4.67 4.87
N SER A 166 5.38 -5.53 3.86
CA SER A 166 5.18 -6.98 4.01
C SER A 166 6.18 -7.71 4.92
N ASN A 167 7.30 -7.09 5.28
CA ASN A 167 8.24 -7.63 6.25
C ASN A 167 8.84 -6.56 7.16
N GLN A 168 8.05 -5.52 7.47
CA GLN A 168 8.47 -4.42 8.32
C GLN A 168 8.65 -4.86 9.78
N ASP A 169 7.82 -5.80 10.25
CA ASP A 169 7.89 -6.35 11.60
C ASP A 169 9.20 -7.12 11.90
N GLU A 170 9.94 -7.55 10.87
CA GLU A 170 11.30 -8.10 11.03
C GLU A 170 12.32 -7.05 11.56
N TYR A 171 11.94 -5.78 11.52
CA TYR A 171 12.78 -4.65 11.93
C TYR A 171 12.14 -3.90 13.08
N GLN A 172 10.90 -3.44 12.89
CA GLN A 172 10.13 -2.72 13.88
C GLN A 172 8.66 -2.69 13.48
N ASP A 173 7.78 -2.93 14.46
CA ASP A 173 6.33 -2.82 14.29
C ASP A 173 5.93 -1.41 13.83
N LEU A 174 5.21 -1.35 12.71
CA LEU A 174 4.84 -0.11 12.04
C LEU A 174 3.98 0.79 12.95
N TYR A 175 2.91 0.25 13.52
CA TYR A 175 1.92 1.03 14.24
C TYR A 175 2.45 1.53 15.57
N THR A 176 3.19 0.70 16.30
CA THR A 176 3.92 1.09 17.50
C THR A 176 4.91 2.22 17.21
N TYR A 177 5.64 2.14 16.10
CA TYR A 177 6.55 3.21 15.70
C TYR A 177 5.82 4.52 15.42
N MET A 178 4.75 4.48 14.61
CA MET A 178 4.00 5.68 14.26
C MET A 178 3.33 6.33 15.47
N GLN A 179 2.85 5.53 16.43
CA GLN A 179 2.33 6.04 17.71
C GLN A 179 3.41 6.74 18.54
N ALA A 180 4.62 6.18 18.59
CA ALA A 180 5.74 6.79 19.30
C ALA A 180 6.28 8.06 18.60
N HIS A 181 6.08 8.19 17.28
CA HIS A 181 6.56 9.28 16.45
C HIS A 181 5.43 10.14 15.89
N ARG A 182 4.41 10.41 16.72
CA ARG A 182 3.28 11.27 16.37
C ARG A 182 3.70 12.70 16.14
N CYS A 183 3.13 13.31 15.10
CA CYS A 183 3.27 14.72 14.80
C CYS A 183 1.99 15.46 15.20
N MET A 184 1.95 15.94 16.46
CA MET A 184 0.75 16.52 17.06
C MET A 184 0.14 17.66 16.23
N ASN A 185 0.98 18.53 15.63
CA ASN A 185 0.48 19.62 14.79
C ASN A 185 -0.24 19.12 13.54
N SER A 186 0.33 18.12 12.87
CA SER A 186 -0.30 17.52 11.68
C SER A 186 -1.57 16.77 12.06
N GLU A 187 -1.54 16.03 13.18
CA GLU A 187 -2.69 15.30 13.67
C GLU A 187 -3.86 16.22 14.03
N GLN A 188 -3.59 17.29 14.79
CA GLN A 188 -4.60 18.31 15.13
C GLN A 188 -5.19 18.97 13.88
N ARG A 189 -4.36 19.25 12.87
CA ARG A 189 -4.84 19.81 11.60
C ARG A 189 -5.77 18.85 10.88
N ILE A 190 -5.39 17.58 10.75
CA ILE A 190 -6.21 16.55 10.10
C ILE A 190 -7.51 16.31 10.87
N GLN A 191 -7.44 16.25 12.20
CA GLN A 191 -8.61 16.11 13.06
C GLN A 191 -9.59 17.29 12.87
N SER A 192 -9.06 18.51 12.80
CA SER A 192 -9.88 19.70 12.52
C SER A 192 -10.50 19.67 11.12
N GLU A 193 -9.77 19.18 10.10
CA GLU A 193 -10.29 19.02 8.74
C GLU A 193 -11.40 17.95 8.67
N LEU A 194 -11.27 16.86 9.43
CA LEU A 194 -12.27 15.80 9.57
C LEU A 194 -13.55 16.33 10.23
N GLU A 195 -13.40 17.07 11.34
CA GLU A 195 -14.51 17.72 12.05
C GLU A 195 -15.24 18.74 11.18
N ASN A 196 -14.51 19.60 10.47
CA ASN A 196 -15.10 20.54 9.52
C ASN A 196 -15.84 19.81 8.38
N THR A 197 -15.30 18.69 7.90
CA THR A 197 -15.98 17.91 6.86
C THR A 197 -17.27 17.29 7.39
N MET A 198 -17.26 16.74 8.59
CA MET A 198 -18.48 16.23 9.24
C MET A 198 -19.53 17.33 9.38
N GLU A 199 -19.14 18.52 9.83
CA GLU A 199 -20.06 19.66 9.98
C GLU A 199 -20.66 20.07 8.63
N ASN A 200 -19.82 20.26 7.61
CA ASN A 200 -20.27 20.68 6.28
C ASN A 200 -21.16 19.65 5.58
N MET A 201 -21.04 18.36 5.94
CA MET A 201 -21.85 17.29 5.37
C MET A 201 -23.21 17.13 6.07
N LYS A 202 -23.45 17.75 7.24
CA LYS A 202 -24.76 17.68 7.90
C LYS A 202 -25.87 18.25 7.01
N ASP A 203 -25.59 19.33 6.30
CA ASP A 203 -26.52 19.97 5.38
C ASP A 203 -26.72 19.18 4.08
N VAL A 204 -25.84 18.20 3.79
CA VAL A 204 -25.99 17.29 2.64
C VAL A 204 -26.87 16.10 3.00
N TYR A 205 -26.80 15.66 4.26
CA TYR A 205 -27.59 14.55 4.81
C TYR A 205 -28.72 15.09 5.70
N GLU A 206 -29.49 16.07 5.21
CA GLU A 206 -30.52 16.81 5.97
C GLU A 206 -31.50 15.89 6.75
N ASP A 207 -31.72 14.66 6.26
CA ASP A 207 -32.61 13.65 6.85
C ASP A 207 -31.94 12.70 7.87
N ASP A 208 -30.60 12.67 7.96
CA ASP A 208 -29.86 11.85 8.92
C ASP A 208 -28.51 12.49 9.32
N PRO A 209 -28.49 13.36 10.36
CA PRO A 209 -27.25 13.95 10.87
C PRO A 209 -26.29 12.91 11.50
N VAL A 210 -26.72 11.66 11.71
CA VAL A 210 -25.88 10.56 12.17
C VAL A 210 -25.05 9.99 11.02
N GLU A 211 -25.50 10.10 9.77
CA GLU A 211 -24.81 9.53 8.61
C GLU A 211 -23.41 10.12 8.44
N SER A 212 -23.24 11.44 8.58
CA SER A 212 -21.90 12.08 8.53
C SER A 212 -20.93 11.50 9.57
N LYS A 213 -21.41 11.15 10.76
CA LYS A 213 -20.61 10.51 11.81
C LYS A 213 -20.34 9.05 11.50
N ARG A 214 -21.31 8.29 10.99
CA ARG A 214 -21.10 6.91 10.50
C ARG A 214 -20.05 6.88 9.41
N ILE A 215 -19.98 7.91 8.59
CA ILE A 215 -18.96 7.99 7.55
C ILE A 215 -17.61 8.38 8.16
N PHE A 216 -17.51 9.50 8.86
CA PHE A 216 -16.22 10.17 9.11
C PHE A 216 -15.76 10.20 10.57
N ASN A 217 -16.52 9.67 11.53
CA ASN A 217 -16.12 9.66 12.94
C ASN A 217 -15.17 8.49 13.25
N PHE A 218 -13.92 8.57 12.79
CA PHE A 218 -12.88 7.58 13.05
C PHE A 218 -11.61 8.21 13.62
N ARG A 219 -10.83 7.42 14.36
CA ARG A 219 -9.58 7.87 14.95
C ARG A 219 -8.49 7.97 13.88
N VAL A 220 -7.76 9.09 13.89
CA VAL A 220 -6.59 9.32 13.03
C VAL A 220 -5.33 9.49 13.86
N VAL A 221 -4.22 8.95 13.37
CA VAL A 221 -2.88 9.18 13.89
C VAL A 221 -1.99 9.70 12.76
N ALA A 222 -1.48 10.91 12.91
CA ALA A 222 -0.47 11.44 11.99
C ALA A 222 0.92 11.24 12.59
N GLY A 223 1.78 10.46 11.94
CA GLY A 223 3.08 10.10 12.48
C GLY A 223 4.12 9.82 11.40
N SER A 224 5.38 9.71 11.82
CA SER A 224 6.47 9.39 10.89
C SER A 224 6.53 7.92 10.54
N LEU A 225 6.80 7.61 9.27
CA LEU A 225 7.09 6.22 8.86
C LEU A 225 8.41 5.72 9.46
N PRO A 226 8.52 4.42 9.77
CA PRO A 226 9.79 3.79 10.07
C PRO A 226 10.88 4.13 9.04
N VAL A 227 12.10 4.39 9.52
CA VAL A 227 13.26 4.82 8.72
C VAL A 227 13.50 3.95 7.49
N ARG A 228 13.25 2.64 7.62
CA ARG A 228 13.37 1.68 6.52
C ARG A 228 12.45 2.01 5.33
N LEU A 229 11.24 2.47 5.58
CA LEU A 229 10.27 2.85 4.54
C LEU A 229 10.63 4.19 3.89
N LEU A 230 11.27 5.09 4.66
CA LEU A 230 11.74 6.39 4.15
C LEU A 230 12.84 6.28 3.10
N ARG A 231 13.46 5.11 2.91
CA ARG A 231 14.52 4.89 1.90
C ARG A 231 14.10 5.09 0.46
N THR A 232 12.80 5.12 0.19
CA THR A 232 12.26 5.44 -1.13
C THR A 232 12.19 6.94 -1.37
N MET A 233 12.27 7.78 -0.31
CA MET A 233 12.13 9.23 -0.39
C MET A 233 13.05 9.82 -1.46
N GLN A 234 12.50 10.71 -2.27
CA GLN A 234 13.19 11.28 -3.41
C GLN A 234 14.11 12.44 -3.01
N SER A 235 13.71 13.24 -2.01
CA SER A 235 14.51 14.36 -1.51
C SER A 235 15.73 13.83 -0.77
N GLN A 236 16.91 14.05 -1.36
CA GLN A 236 18.17 13.73 -0.72
C GLN A 236 18.41 14.60 0.53
N LYS A 237 18.03 15.89 0.52
CA LYS A 237 18.26 16.78 1.68
C LYS A 237 17.58 16.26 2.95
N ASN A 238 16.33 15.81 2.83
CA ASN A 238 15.62 15.22 3.97
C ASN A 238 16.22 13.88 4.38
N LEU A 239 16.70 13.08 3.42
CA LEU A 239 17.39 11.82 3.69
C LEU A 239 18.77 12.00 4.34
N GLU A 240 19.55 13.01 3.93
CA GLU A 240 20.83 13.38 4.55
C GLU A 240 20.59 13.83 5.99
N LYS A 241 19.58 14.67 6.24
CA LYS A 241 19.19 15.03 7.61
C LYS A 241 18.82 13.82 8.48
N LEU A 242 18.13 12.83 7.91
CA LEU A 242 17.83 11.57 8.60
C LEU A 242 19.11 10.76 8.85
N ALA A 243 20.01 10.70 7.87
CA ALA A 243 21.28 9.99 7.94
C ALA A 243 22.28 10.61 8.93
N ASP A 244 22.25 11.93 9.08
CA ASP A 244 23.10 12.70 10.02
C ASP A 244 22.53 12.67 11.45
N SER A 245 21.31 12.16 11.63
CA SER A 245 20.69 11.93 12.94
C SER A 245 21.01 10.51 13.46
N GLN A 246 20.50 10.16 14.65
CA GLN A 246 20.65 8.81 15.21
C GLN A 246 20.12 7.71 14.27
N ASN A 247 19.13 8.04 13.43
CA ASN A 247 18.50 7.14 12.45
C ASN A 247 19.46 6.69 11.33
N GLY A 248 20.61 7.36 11.14
CA GLY A 248 21.59 6.99 10.12
C GLY A 248 22.18 5.59 10.29
N ASN A 249 22.24 5.11 11.53
CA ASN A 249 22.80 3.82 11.89
C ASN A 249 21.77 2.68 11.87
N ASP A 250 20.49 2.98 11.66
CA ASP A 250 19.43 1.98 11.67
C ASP A 250 19.63 0.96 10.56
N ILE A 251 19.47 -0.32 10.91
CA ILE A 251 19.52 -1.41 9.94
C ILE A 251 18.24 -1.42 9.12
N VAL A 252 18.39 -1.27 7.81
CA VAL A 252 17.24 -1.06 6.91
C VAL A 252 17.02 -2.18 5.90
N ASN A 253 17.89 -3.19 5.86
CA ASN A 253 17.66 -4.36 5.01
C ASN A 253 18.40 -5.61 5.50
N LYS A 254 18.06 -6.76 4.89
CA LYS A 254 18.62 -8.07 5.22
C LYS A 254 20.13 -8.19 5.02
N LYS A 255 20.77 -7.29 4.26
CA LYS A 255 22.24 -7.23 4.10
C LYS A 255 22.91 -6.50 5.27
N GLN A 256 22.17 -6.18 6.34
CA GLN A 256 22.67 -5.43 7.50
C GLN A 256 23.26 -4.08 7.10
N GLU A 257 22.70 -3.45 6.07
CA GLU A 257 23.11 -2.10 5.67
C GLU A 257 22.37 -1.07 6.52
N THR A 258 23.10 -0.05 6.95
CA THR A 258 22.55 1.12 7.62
C THR A 258 21.80 2.03 6.64
N LEU A 259 20.97 2.95 7.15
CA LEU A 259 20.33 3.98 6.33
C LEU A 259 21.38 4.76 5.53
N SER A 260 22.42 5.29 6.17
CA SER A 260 23.46 6.11 5.52
C SER A 260 24.18 5.34 4.40
N LYS A 261 24.51 4.06 4.65
CA LYS A 261 25.12 3.19 3.64
C LYS A 261 24.18 2.89 2.48
N SER A 262 22.89 2.67 2.76
CA SER A 262 21.89 2.47 1.73
C SER A 262 21.71 3.72 0.86
N LEU A 263 21.74 4.91 1.46
CA LEU A 263 21.55 6.18 0.75
C LEU A 263 22.72 6.50 -0.16
N GLY A 264 23.95 6.29 0.30
CA GLY A 264 25.15 6.53 -0.50
C GLY A 264 25.20 5.75 -1.83
N LYS A 265 24.45 4.65 -1.96
CA LYS A 265 24.36 3.86 -3.21
C LYS A 265 23.45 4.45 -4.28
N TYR A 266 22.42 5.18 -3.86
CA TYR A 266 21.32 5.59 -4.75
C TYR A 266 21.26 7.11 -4.94
N CYS A 267 22.16 7.87 -4.32
CA CYS A 267 22.21 9.32 -4.45
C CYS A 267 23.01 9.75 -5.68
N PHE A 268 22.41 10.61 -6.52
CA PHE A 268 23.06 11.19 -7.69
C PHE A 268 22.56 12.62 -7.94
N VAL A 269 23.32 13.39 -8.73
CA VAL A 269 22.97 14.76 -9.11
C VAL A 269 22.21 14.73 -10.44
N VAL A 270 21.00 15.31 -10.44
CA VAL A 270 20.15 15.52 -11.61
C VAL A 270 20.13 17.01 -11.92
N GLU A 271 20.43 17.39 -13.16
CA GLU A 271 20.21 18.75 -13.62
C GLU A 271 18.74 18.94 -14.04
N ALA A 272 18.06 19.92 -13.45
CA ALA A 272 16.72 20.29 -13.86
C ALA A 272 16.75 21.14 -15.14
N ARG A 273 15.57 21.38 -15.75
CA ARG A 273 15.44 22.14 -17.00
C ARG A 273 15.89 23.60 -16.88
N ASP A 274 15.94 24.12 -15.66
CA ASP A 274 16.43 25.45 -15.30
C ASP A 274 17.93 25.46 -14.96
N HIS A 275 18.66 24.38 -15.30
CA HIS A 275 20.08 24.16 -14.97
C HIS A 275 20.39 24.07 -13.46
N SER A 276 19.36 24.00 -12.59
CA SER A 276 19.58 23.80 -11.17
C SER A 276 19.92 22.33 -10.86
N GLN A 277 20.91 22.12 -9.99
CA GLN A 277 21.38 20.77 -9.63
C GLN A 277 20.60 20.19 -8.44
N HIS A 278 19.75 19.24 -8.79
CA HIS A 278 18.96 18.30 -8.00
C HIS A 278 19.69 17.08 -7.45
N LYS A 279 20.15 17.04 -6.21
CA LYS A 279 20.52 15.77 -5.56
C LYS A 279 19.26 14.90 -5.31
N ARG A 280 19.20 13.69 -5.89
CA ARG A 280 18.03 12.79 -5.82
C ARG A 280 18.42 11.34 -5.52
N ASN A 281 17.48 10.63 -4.91
CA ASN A 281 17.55 9.19 -4.70
C ASN A 281 16.91 8.42 -5.88
N GLN A 282 17.69 7.60 -6.59
CA GLN A 282 17.21 6.79 -7.75
C GLN A 282 16.71 5.40 -7.37
N ARG A 283 16.60 5.06 -6.09
CA ARG A 283 16.22 3.71 -5.65
C ARG A 283 14.97 3.22 -6.40
N VAL A 284 13.94 4.06 -6.47
CA VAL A 284 12.67 3.71 -7.14
C VAL A 284 12.86 3.47 -8.63
N ASN A 285 13.73 4.23 -9.30
CA ASN A 285 14.08 4.03 -10.71
C ASN A 285 14.79 2.68 -10.94
N GLU A 286 15.75 2.31 -10.09
CA GLU A 286 16.41 1.00 -10.20
C GLU A 286 15.45 -0.16 -9.93
N LYS A 287 14.48 0.04 -9.03
CA LYS A 287 13.43 -0.94 -8.75
C LYS A 287 12.47 -1.11 -9.92
N MET A 288 12.11 -0.02 -10.58
CA MET A 288 11.35 -0.03 -11.83
C MET A 288 12.08 -0.84 -12.90
N GLU A 289 13.36 -0.56 -13.17
CA GLU A 289 14.14 -1.29 -14.17
C GLU A 289 14.26 -2.78 -13.84
N LYS A 290 14.46 -3.12 -12.56
CA LYS A 290 14.48 -4.52 -12.13
C LYS A 290 13.14 -5.21 -12.39
N MET A 291 12.04 -4.55 -12.09
CA MET A 291 10.70 -5.09 -12.28
C MET A 291 10.37 -5.31 -13.75
N ARG A 292 10.76 -4.37 -14.62
CA ARG A 292 10.65 -4.53 -16.08
C ARG A 292 11.40 -5.78 -16.55
N LYS A 293 12.64 -5.97 -16.08
CA LYS A 293 13.44 -7.17 -16.42
C LYS A 293 12.81 -8.46 -15.89
N ASP A 294 12.28 -8.45 -14.66
CA ASP A 294 11.59 -9.60 -14.09
C ASP A 294 10.36 -9.98 -14.93
N ALA A 295 9.58 -8.98 -15.38
CA ALA A 295 8.42 -9.18 -16.25
C ALA A 295 8.84 -9.71 -17.64
N GLU A 296 9.89 -9.14 -18.23
CA GLU A 296 10.44 -9.60 -19.52
C GLU A 296 10.84 -11.08 -19.47
N ILE A 297 11.61 -11.49 -18.45
CA ILE A 297 12.04 -12.88 -18.24
C ILE A 297 10.83 -13.81 -18.07
N SER A 298 9.86 -13.42 -17.24
CA SER A 298 8.68 -14.22 -16.97
C SER A 298 7.80 -14.41 -18.20
N LEU A 299 7.63 -13.36 -19.00
CA LEU A 299 6.73 -13.35 -20.16
C LEU A 299 7.39 -13.95 -21.41
N SER A 300 8.72 -13.89 -21.53
CA SER A 300 9.46 -14.51 -22.64
C SER A 300 9.65 -16.03 -22.45
N GLY A 301 9.24 -16.58 -21.30
CA GLY A 301 9.46 -17.98 -20.94
C GLY A 301 10.94 -18.34 -20.78
N THR A 302 11.84 -17.35 -20.75
CA THR A 302 13.28 -17.56 -20.64
C THR A 302 13.70 -17.69 -19.18
N LEU A 303 13.08 -18.62 -18.46
CA LEU A 303 13.62 -19.14 -17.20
C LEU A 303 14.59 -20.28 -17.55
N SER A 304 15.74 -19.92 -18.12
CA SER A 304 16.88 -20.82 -18.26
C SER A 304 17.76 -20.73 -17.00
N ASP A 305 17.20 -21.03 -15.84
CA ASP A 305 17.99 -21.34 -14.65
C ASP A 305 17.22 -22.34 -13.76
N SER A 306 17.90 -23.42 -13.43
CA SER A 306 17.40 -24.64 -12.80
C SER A 306 16.89 -24.42 -11.37
N SER A 307 15.70 -23.86 -11.21
CA SER A 307 14.93 -23.90 -9.94
C SER A 307 13.42 -23.65 -10.08
N VAL A 308 12.89 -23.31 -11.26
CA VAL A 308 11.46 -23.01 -11.43
C VAL A 308 10.72 -24.21 -12.03
N ASN A 309 10.47 -25.24 -11.23
CA ASN A 309 9.36 -26.16 -11.48
C ASN A 309 8.10 -25.54 -10.89
N GLN A 310 7.54 -24.53 -11.56
CA GLN A 310 6.19 -24.04 -11.27
C GLN A 310 5.65 -23.37 -12.53
N THR A 311 4.47 -23.84 -12.95
CA THR A 311 3.63 -23.30 -14.02
C THR A 311 3.62 -21.77 -13.96
N THR A 312 4.33 -21.11 -14.88
CA THR A 312 4.25 -19.65 -14.99
C THR A 312 2.82 -19.33 -15.43
N LEU A 313 1.99 -18.86 -14.49
CA LEU A 313 0.65 -18.38 -14.80
C LEU A 313 0.75 -17.33 -15.91
N SER A 314 -0.23 -17.31 -16.82
CA SER A 314 -0.30 -16.25 -17.82
C SER A 314 -0.39 -14.87 -17.13
N PHE A 315 -0.01 -13.80 -17.84
CA PHE A 315 -0.14 -12.43 -17.33
C PHE A 315 -1.52 -12.19 -16.68
N GLN A 316 -2.58 -12.59 -17.36
CA GLN A 316 -3.97 -12.41 -16.90
C GLN A 316 -4.25 -13.16 -15.60
N GLN A 317 -3.84 -14.43 -15.51
CA GLN A 317 -4.02 -15.22 -14.29
C GLN A 317 -3.21 -14.67 -13.11
N GLY A 318 -1.95 -14.29 -13.37
CA GLY A 318 -1.08 -13.70 -12.35
C GLY A 318 -1.60 -12.34 -11.85
N ALA A 319 -2.10 -11.50 -12.77
CA ALA A 319 -2.75 -10.25 -12.42
C ALA A 319 -4.02 -10.49 -11.59
N GLN A 320 -4.93 -11.36 -12.06
CA GLN A 320 -6.21 -11.66 -11.40
C GLN A 320 -6.01 -12.15 -9.96
N ALA A 321 -5.05 -13.05 -9.72
CA ALA A 321 -4.71 -13.56 -8.39
C ALA A 321 -4.20 -12.48 -7.42
N ARG A 322 -3.92 -11.28 -7.92
CA ARG A 322 -3.45 -10.12 -7.15
C ARG A 322 -4.36 -8.91 -7.29
N ARG A 323 -5.58 -9.09 -7.80
CA ARG A 323 -6.71 -8.14 -7.70
C ARG A 323 -7.55 -8.41 -6.45
N LEU A 324 -8.63 -7.67 -6.26
CA LEU A 324 -9.49 -7.84 -5.08
C LEU A 324 -10.24 -9.17 -5.05
N ASP A 325 -10.54 -9.77 -6.20
CA ASP A 325 -11.06 -11.14 -6.25
C ASP A 325 -10.08 -12.13 -5.60
N GLY A 326 -8.78 -12.01 -5.92
CA GLY A 326 -7.73 -12.82 -5.28
C GLY A 326 -7.53 -12.49 -3.79
N LEU A 327 -7.85 -11.27 -3.35
CA LEU A 327 -7.87 -10.92 -1.92
C LEU A 327 -9.04 -11.62 -1.23
N ALA A 328 -10.24 -11.58 -1.80
CA ALA A 328 -11.42 -12.24 -1.27
C ALA A 328 -11.22 -13.76 -1.16
N GLU A 329 -10.66 -14.39 -2.21
CA GLU A 329 -10.29 -15.81 -2.18
C GLU A 329 -9.34 -16.13 -1.02
N TRP A 330 -8.26 -15.36 -0.88
CA TRP A 330 -7.31 -15.56 0.22
C TRP A 330 -7.92 -15.32 1.61
N VAL A 331 -8.79 -14.31 1.76
CA VAL A 331 -9.50 -14.06 3.03
C VAL A 331 -10.41 -15.23 3.37
N ASN A 332 -11.15 -15.76 2.40
CA ASN A 332 -12.01 -16.93 2.61
C ASN A 332 -11.21 -18.17 3.04
N GLU A 333 -10.01 -18.36 2.47
CA GLU A 333 -9.09 -19.42 2.90
C GLU A 333 -8.60 -19.20 4.34
N VAL A 334 -8.16 -17.99 4.69
CA VAL A 334 -7.63 -17.68 6.04
C VAL A 334 -8.71 -17.75 7.12
N LEU A 335 -9.95 -17.46 6.77
CA LEU A 335 -11.08 -17.53 7.69
C LEU A 335 -11.79 -18.90 7.67
N ASP A 336 -11.28 -19.87 6.91
CA ASP A 336 -11.86 -21.21 6.72
C ASP A 336 -13.33 -21.22 6.25
N LEU A 337 -13.77 -20.17 5.54
CA LEU A 337 -15.17 -20.00 5.15
C LEU A 337 -15.61 -21.01 4.08
N ALA A 338 -14.69 -21.52 3.27
CA ALA A 338 -14.97 -22.49 2.20
C ALA A 338 -15.38 -23.89 2.72
N ALA A 339 -15.21 -24.17 4.02
CA ALA A 339 -15.61 -25.45 4.62
C ALA A 339 -17.00 -25.41 5.28
N SER A 340 -17.66 -24.25 5.33
CA SER A 340 -18.88 -24.04 6.12
C SER A 340 -20.20 -24.17 5.36
N GLU A 341 -20.19 -24.27 4.02
CA GLU A 341 -21.43 -24.39 3.24
C GLU A 341 -22.12 -25.77 3.35
N ASP A 342 -21.44 -26.79 3.88
CA ASP A 342 -22.00 -28.14 4.05
C ASP A 342 -22.53 -28.44 5.47
N GLU A 343 -22.37 -27.53 6.44
CA GLU A 343 -22.90 -27.70 7.80
C GLU A 343 -23.78 -26.51 8.24
N ILE A 344 -25.05 -26.57 7.82
CA ILE A 344 -26.25 -26.17 8.59
C ILE A 344 -26.23 -24.79 9.28
N GLY A 345 -27.04 -23.89 8.72
CA GLY A 345 -27.98 -23.08 9.51
C GLY A 345 -27.45 -21.75 10.04
N TYR A 346 -28.04 -20.67 9.52
CA TYR A 346 -28.00 -19.32 10.07
C TYR A 346 -27.91 -19.29 11.60
N ASN A 347 -26.74 -18.89 12.10
CA ASN A 347 -26.54 -17.91 13.15
C ASN A 347 -25.04 -17.58 13.22
N CYS A 348 -24.63 -16.56 12.46
CA CYS A 348 -23.53 -15.66 12.79
C CYS A 348 -24.10 -14.25 12.81
#